data_AF-C7DII3-F1
#
_entry.id   AF-C7DII3-F1
#
_cell.length_a   1.000
_cell.length_b   1.000
_cell.length_c   1.000
_cell.angle_alpha   90.00
_cell.angle_beta   90.00
_cell.angle_gamma   90.00
#
_symmetry.space_group_name_H-M   'P 1'
#
loop_
_entity.id
_entity.type
_entity.pdbx_description
1 polymer ?
#
loop_
_entity_poly.entity_id
_entity_poly.type
_entity_poly.pdbx_seq_one_letter_code
_entity_poly.pdbx_strand_id
1 'polypeptide(L)'
;MPYIPAEDRPVLDKAVDALSESIVNELVGGNDTTDISVLYRHKISEILVNLCSMETGGWPQKLDTPAGKLGEEIFKISEKYNYKGAWLGELNYALTRLIQEVPKKMVESGRWKEEFRYWIYAQTAGALERSALHWNEISMPPGAKWVADGFVGVLFDVKDEYKRRVNAAYEAFQIRKSGDVYTTPYKTELVENKGGFQEIMKQNKKEETVIDAKKTPEGLIRAPDSSKNTDNLNTSSSKPGLSKSKG
;
A
#
# COMPACT_ATOMS: atom_id res chain seq x y z
N MET A 1 19.69 -1.17 -0.82
CA MET A 1 18.56 -1.06 0.12
C MET A 1 19.11 -0.44 1.37
N PRO A 2 18.43 0.45 2.10
CA PRO A 2 19.01 0.82 3.36
C PRO A 2 18.60 -0.31 4.30
N TYR A 3 19.15 -1.53 4.19
CA TYR A 3 20.39 -1.87 4.89
C TYR A 3 21.00 -0.68 5.62
N ILE A 4 20.21 -0.11 6.53
CA ILE A 4 20.83 0.57 7.63
C ILE A 4 21.78 -0.46 8.26
N PRO A 5 22.98 -0.02 8.61
CA PRO A 5 23.97 -0.86 9.27
C PRO A 5 23.34 -1.63 10.43
N ALA A 6 23.80 -2.86 10.65
CA ALA A 6 23.20 -3.77 11.63
C ALA A 6 23.25 -3.18 13.04
N GLU A 7 24.26 -2.36 13.33
CA GLU A 7 24.47 -1.65 14.59
C GLU A 7 23.39 -0.61 14.91
N ASP A 8 22.67 -0.08 13.92
CA ASP A 8 21.62 0.93 14.15
C ASP A 8 20.25 0.33 14.48
N ARG A 9 20.05 -0.92 14.04
CA ARG A 9 18.77 -1.59 14.15
C ARG A 9 18.29 -1.73 15.58
N PRO A 10 19.10 -2.12 16.59
CA PRO A 10 18.60 -2.34 17.94
C PRO A 10 17.90 -1.12 18.56
N VAL A 11 18.39 0.09 18.26
CA VAL A 11 17.79 1.34 18.78
C VAL A 11 16.45 1.59 18.11
N LEU A 12 16.40 1.50 16.78
CA LEU A 12 15.15 1.65 16.02
C LEU A 12 14.14 0.56 16.35
N ASP A 13 14.59 -0.69 16.48
CA ASP A 13 13.75 -1.84 16.79
C ASP A 13 13.02 -1.61 18.12
N LYS A 14 13.71 -1.11 19.14
CA LYS A 14 13.11 -0.78 20.43
C LYS A 14 12.07 0.35 20.31
N ALA A 15 12.34 1.37 19.51
CA ALA A 15 11.41 2.48 19.29
C ALA A 15 10.17 2.04 18.48
N VAL A 16 10.38 1.22 17.45
CA VAL A 16 9.31 0.59 16.65
C VAL A 16 8.46 -0.32 17.53
N ASP A 17 9.08 -1.12 18.39
CA ASP A 17 8.38 -2.00 19.32
C ASP A 17 7.45 -1.21 20.25
N ALA A 18 7.96 -0.14 20.88
CA ALA A 18 7.15 0.75 21.73
C ALA A 18 6.00 1.42 20.97
N LEU A 19 6.22 1.86 19.73
CA LEU A 19 5.15 2.42 18.90
C LEU A 19 4.12 1.36 18.52
N SER A 20 4.57 0.15 18.15
CA SER A 20 3.67 -0.94 17.79
C SER A 20 2.78 -1.35 18.96
N GLU A 21 3.31 -1.37 20.19
CA GLU A 21 2.53 -1.61 21.41
C GLU A 21 1.47 -0.52 21.63
N SER A 22 1.82 0.76 21.43
CA SER A 22 0.85 1.85 21.49
C SER A 22 -0.30 1.65 20.50
N ILE A 23 0.01 1.29 19.25
CA ILE A 23 -1.00 1.05 18.21
C ILE A 23 -1.87 -0.15 18.59
N VAL A 24 -1.28 -1.26 19.04
CA VAL A 24 -2.03 -2.45 19.48
C VAL A 24 -2.99 -2.12 20.62
N ASN A 25 -2.53 -1.37 21.62
CA ASN A 25 -3.37 -0.95 22.74
C ASN A 25 -4.54 -0.07 22.28
N GLU A 26 -4.31 0.85 21.35
CA GLU A 26 -5.34 1.70 20.77
C GLU A 26 -6.34 0.89 19.90
N LEU A 27 -5.88 -0.10 19.12
CA LEU A 27 -6.77 -0.98 18.36
C LEU A 27 -7.68 -1.80 19.28
N VAL A 28 -7.13 -2.37 20.35
CA VAL A 28 -7.88 -3.16 21.34
C VAL A 28 -8.94 -2.33 22.06
N GLY A 29 -8.69 -1.04 22.27
CA GLY A 29 -9.66 -0.10 22.85
C GLY A 29 -10.69 0.46 21.88
N GLY A 30 -10.50 0.29 20.56
CA GLY A 30 -11.31 0.86 19.49
C GLY A 30 -12.14 -0.17 18.71
N ASN A 31 -12.34 0.06 17.41
CA ASN A 31 -13.08 -0.86 16.53
C ASN A 31 -12.22 -2.04 16.00
N ASP A 32 -11.14 -2.40 16.70
CA ASP A 32 -10.20 -3.49 16.41
C ASP A 32 -9.64 -3.45 14.97
N THR A 33 -10.37 -3.99 13.99
CA THR A 33 -9.86 -4.25 12.64
C THR A 33 -10.00 -3.07 11.68
N THR A 34 -11.01 -2.21 11.83
CA THR A 34 -11.26 -1.12 10.86
C THR A 34 -10.38 0.10 11.06
N ASP A 35 -9.81 0.25 12.25
CA ASP A 35 -9.15 1.50 12.66
C ASP A 35 -7.65 1.48 12.36
N ILE A 36 -7.07 0.36 11.93
CA ILE A 36 -5.63 0.25 11.69
C ILE A 36 -5.11 1.25 10.65
N SER A 37 -5.87 1.52 9.58
CA SER A 37 -5.44 2.53 8.61
C SER A 37 -5.46 3.94 9.17
N VAL A 38 -6.42 4.24 10.05
CA VAL A 38 -6.55 5.55 10.72
C VAL A 38 -5.39 5.73 11.68
N LEU A 39 -5.10 4.73 12.51
CA LEU A 39 -3.98 4.77 13.46
C LEU A 39 -2.64 4.85 12.73
N TYR A 40 -2.41 4.01 11.71
CA TYR A 40 -1.17 4.11 10.92
C TYR A 40 -1.00 5.49 10.31
N ARG A 41 -2.02 6.04 9.65
CA ARG A 41 -1.92 7.38 9.08
C ARG A 41 -1.59 8.43 10.15
N HIS A 42 -2.25 8.36 11.31
CA HIS A 42 -1.97 9.27 12.41
C HIS A 42 -0.51 9.16 12.87
N LYS A 43 -0.07 7.96 13.26
CA LYS A 43 1.27 7.74 13.81
C LYS A 43 2.37 8.02 12.78
N ILE A 44 2.16 7.68 11.51
CA ILE A 44 3.06 8.03 10.42
C ILE A 44 3.16 9.55 10.30
N SER A 45 2.04 10.28 10.27
CA SER A 45 2.09 11.74 10.23
C SER A 45 2.85 12.34 11.41
N GLU A 46 2.70 11.83 12.63
CA GLU A 46 3.50 12.27 13.79
C GLU A 46 5.01 12.07 13.59
N ILE A 47 5.42 10.90 13.09
CA ILE A 47 6.84 10.60 12.77
C ILE A 47 7.36 11.62 11.75
N LEU A 48 6.62 11.82 10.66
CA LEU A 48 7.05 12.67 9.54
C LEU A 48 7.06 14.16 9.91
N VAL A 49 6.10 14.62 10.72
CA VAL A 49 6.09 16.00 11.25
C VAL A 49 7.31 16.24 12.12
N ASN A 50 7.66 15.29 13.00
CA ASN A 50 8.84 15.43 13.85
C ASN A 50 10.14 15.45 13.02
N LEU A 51 10.29 14.52 12.06
CA LEU A 51 11.44 14.50 11.14
C LEU A 51 11.57 15.79 10.33
N CYS A 52 10.45 16.29 9.80
CA CYS A 52 10.42 17.52 9.04
C CYS A 52 10.86 18.73 9.89
N SER A 53 10.38 18.79 11.13
CA SER A 53 10.76 19.86 12.07
C SER A 53 12.26 19.86 12.35
N MET A 54 12.85 18.69 12.62
CA MET A 54 14.28 18.56 12.89
C MET A 54 15.15 18.86 11.65
N GLU A 55 14.78 18.36 10.47
CA GLU A 55 15.55 18.57 9.23
C GLU A 55 15.52 20.03 8.76
N THR A 56 14.39 20.71 8.92
CA THR A 56 14.22 22.09 8.43
C THR A 56 14.65 23.15 9.44
N GLY A 57 15.04 22.75 10.66
CA GLY A 57 15.30 23.68 11.77
C GLY A 57 14.05 24.46 12.21
N GLY A 58 12.85 23.94 11.87
CA GLY A 58 11.58 24.50 12.33
C GLY A 58 11.40 24.29 13.83
N TRP A 59 10.46 25.03 14.44
CA TRP A 59 10.19 24.88 15.87
C TRP A 59 9.81 23.43 16.21
N PRO A 60 10.54 22.76 17.14
CA PRO A 60 10.20 21.42 17.55
C PRO A 60 8.86 21.42 18.27
N GLN A 61 7.87 20.72 17.71
CA GLN A 61 6.89 20.10 18.58
C GLN A 61 7.57 18.86 19.14
N LYS A 62 8.11 18.97 20.36
CA LYS A 62 8.55 17.77 21.08
C LYS A 62 7.31 16.93 21.36
N LEU A 63 7.03 15.99 20.47
CA LEU A 63 5.95 15.04 20.61
C LEU A 63 6.44 13.97 21.59
N ASP A 64 6.02 14.07 22.85
CA ASP A 64 6.27 13.02 23.86
C ASP A 64 5.33 11.82 23.66
N THR A 65 5.23 11.36 22.41
CA THR A 65 4.47 10.19 21.98
C THR A 65 5.45 9.12 21.50
N PRO A 66 5.06 7.84 21.48
CA PRO A 66 5.89 6.79 20.87
C PRO A 66 6.27 7.08 19.41
N ALA A 67 5.38 7.69 18.64
CA ALA A 67 5.62 8.07 17.24
C ALA A 67 6.62 9.23 17.13
N GLY A 68 6.47 10.26 17.97
CA GLY A 68 7.43 11.34 18.09
C GLY A 68 8.82 10.82 18.44
N LYS A 69 8.92 9.95 19.45
CA LYS A 69 10.18 9.30 19.86
C LYS A 69 10.83 8.49 18.74
N LEU A 70 10.05 7.74 17.97
CA LEU A 70 10.59 7.03 16.81
C LEU A 70 11.17 8.00 15.76
N GLY A 71 10.48 9.10 15.46
CA GLY A 71 11.00 10.15 14.57
C GLY A 71 12.32 10.75 15.09
N GLU A 72 12.41 11.01 16.40
CA GLU A 72 13.62 11.53 17.06
C GLU A 72 14.80 10.55 16.95
N GLU A 73 14.58 9.26 17.22
CA GLU A 73 15.63 8.24 17.11
C GLU A 73 16.10 8.03 15.66
N ILE A 74 15.18 8.05 14.68
CA ILE A 74 15.50 8.03 13.24
C ILE A 74 16.46 9.18 12.91
N PHE A 75 16.14 10.40 13.34
CA PHE A 75 16.96 11.57 13.04
C PHE A 75 18.33 11.49 13.71
N LYS A 76 18.40 11.22 15.03
CA LYS A 76 19.65 11.11 15.79
C LYS A 76 20.61 10.08 15.21
N ILE A 77 20.10 8.91 14.85
CA ILE A 77 20.92 7.87 14.22
C ILE A 77 21.47 8.38 12.89
N SER A 78 20.65 9.09 12.13
CA SER A 78 21.05 9.60 10.82
C SER A 78 22.14 10.69 10.87
N GLU A 79 22.26 11.42 11.98
CA GLU A 79 23.25 12.51 12.14
C GLU A 79 24.68 12.01 11.94
N LYS A 80 24.99 10.76 12.32
CA LYS A 80 26.34 10.20 12.18
C LYS A 80 26.80 10.06 10.73
N TYR A 81 25.88 10.08 9.76
CA TYR A 81 26.21 9.97 8.34
C TYR A 81 26.58 11.30 7.68
N ASN A 82 26.31 12.43 8.33
CA ASN A 82 26.76 13.76 7.92
C ASN A 82 26.37 14.15 6.46
N TYR A 83 25.17 13.77 6.01
CA TYR A 83 24.58 14.27 4.77
C TYR A 83 23.07 14.47 4.90
N LYS A 84 22.51 15.41 4.13
CA LYS A 84 21.07 15.73 4.16
C LYS A 84 20.23 14.55 3.67
N GLY A 85 19.14 14.28 4.38
CA GLY A 85 18.26 13.17 4.04
C GLY A 85 18.84 11.79 4.40
N ALA A 86 19.89 11.72 5.22
CA ALA A 86 20.40 10.44 5.72
C ALA A 86 19.29 9.58 6.33
N TRP A 87 18.36 10.19 7.07
CA TRP A 87 17.21 9.57 7.72
C TRP A 87 16.25 8.81 6.79
N LEU A 88 16.32 8.99 5.46
CA LEU A 88 15.44 8.29 4.52
C LEU A 88 15.57 6.78 4.66
N GLY A 89 16.79 6.28 4.92
CA GLY A 89 17.03 4.86 5.07
C GLY A 89 16.47 4.28 6.36
N GLU A 90 16.69 4.97 7.47
CA GLU A 90 16.19 4.62 8.80
C GLU A 90 14.67 4.70 8.85
N LEU A 91 14.07 5.71 8.21
CA LEU A 91 12.61 5.83 8.11
C LEU A 91 12.00 4.67 7.32
N ASN A 92 12.57 4.32 6.17
CA ASN A 92 12.11 3.18 5.38
C ASN A 92 12.16 1.88 6.20
N TYR A 93 13.31 1.60 6.84
CA TYR A 93 13.48 0.44 7.70
C TYR A 93 12.44 0.41 8.83
N ALA A 94 12.30 1.52 9.57
CA ALA A 94 11.42 1.62 10.72
C ALA A 94 9.95 1.41 10.34
N LEU A 95 9.49 2.03 9.24
CA LEU A 95 8.11 1.86 8.76
C LEU A 95 7.85 0.44 8.24
N THR A 96 8.79 -0.13 7.47
CA THR A 96 8.70 -1.52 7.01
C THR A 96 8.60 -2.49 8.17
N ARG A 97 9.33 -2.25 9.26
CA ARG A 97 9.23 -3.07 10.47
C ARG A 97 7.91 -2.83 11.22
N LEU A 98 7.50 -1.58 11.40
CA LEU A 98 6.28 -1.21 12.11
C LEU A 98 5.04 -1.92 11.55
N ILE A 99 4.88 -1.92 10.21
CA ILE A 99 3.73 -2.53 9.55
C ILE A 99 3.70 -4.07 9.68
N GLN A 100 4.80 -4.69 10.09
CA GLN A 100 4.90 -6.14 10.34
C GLN A 100 4.74 -6.47 11.83
N GLU A 101 5.29 -5.68 12.74
CA GLU A 101 5.23 -5.96 14.18
C GLU A 101 3.81 -5.78 14.75
N VAL A 102 3.02 -4.82 14.26
CA VAL A 102 1.63 -4.63 14.74
C VAL A 102 0.76 -5.87 14.46
N PRO A 103 0.65 -6.40 13.22
CA PRO A 103 -0.11 -7.62 12.98
C PRO A 103 0.38 -8.84 13.77
N LYS A 104 1.70 -9.00 13.90
CA LYS A 104 2.30 -10.06 14.71
C LYS A 104 1.83 -9.97 16.17
N LYS A 105 1.96 -8.80 16.81
CA LYS A 105 1.50 -8.59 18.20
C LYS A 105 -0.02 -8.78 18.36
N MET A 106 -0.82 -8.42 17.35
CA MET A 106 -2.27 -8.69 17.37
C MET A 106 -2.61 -10.18 17.35
N VAL A 107 -1.80 -11.01 16.68
CA VAL A 107 -1.94 -12.48 16.71
C VAL A 107 -1.40 -13.08 18.00
N GLU A 108 -0.24 -12.64 18.46
CA GLU A 108 0.37 -13.11 19.71
C GLU A 108 -0.54 -12.84 20.92
N SER A 109 -1.29 -11.73 20.88
CA SER A 109 -2.31 -11.41 21.90
C SER A 109 -3.66 -12.13 21.72
N GLY A 110 -3.79 -12.98 20.70
CA GLY A 110 -4.99 -13.76 20.39
C GLY A 110 -6.17 -12.94 19.86
N ARG A 111 -5.95 -11.66 19.51
CA ARG A 111 -6.99 -10.77 18.97
C ARG A 111 -7.28 -11.08 17.52
N TRP A 112 -6.23 -11.33 16.75
CA TRP A 112 -6.35 -11.76 15.36
C TRP A 112 -5.99 -13.23 15.22
N LYS A 113 -6.64 -13.90 14.28
CA LYS A 113 -6.38 -15.32 13.99
C LYS A 113 -5.10 -15.52 13.17
N GLU A 114 -4.79 -14.58 12.28
CA GLU A 114 -3.70 -14.66 11.30
C GLU A 114 -3.09 -13.26 11.14
N GLU A 115 -1.76 -13.21 11.00
CA GLU A 115 -1.02 -11.94 10.89
C GLU A 115 -1.32 -11.24 9.57
N PHE A 116 -1.53 -12.03 8.52
CA PHE A 116 -1.77 -11.54 7.18
C PHE A 116 -3.14 -11.96 6.69
N ARG A 117 -3.96 -10.94 6.40
CA ARG A 117 -5.22 -11.06 5.68
C ARG A 117 -5.26 -9.93 4.66
N TYR A 118 -5.94 -10.14 3.53
CA TYR A 118 -5.99 -9.14 2.47
C TYR A 118 -6.45 -7.76 2.96
N TRP A 119 -7.41 -7.72 3.89
CA TRP A 119 -7.88 -6.44 4.44
C TRP A 119 -6.79 -5.70 5.24
N ILE A 120 -5.90 -6.41 5.96
CA ILE A 120 -4.77 -5.82 6.68
C ILE A 120 -3.83 -5.16 5.67
N TYR A 121 -3.53 -5.87 4.58
CA TYR A 121 -2.75 -5.31 3.47
C TYR A 121 -3.41 -4.06 2.90
N ALA A 122 -4.67 -4.13 2.51
CA ALA A 122 -5.39 -3.02 1.88
C ALA A 122 -5.46 -1.78 2.79
N GLN A 123 -5.71 -1.96 4.08
CA GLN A 123 -5.74 -0.86 5.06
C GLN A 123 -4.34 -0.25 5.28
N THR A 124 -3.30 -1.08 5.35
CA THR A 124 -1.91 -0.63 5.50
C THR A 124 -1.43 0.13 4.27
N ALA A 125 -1.59 -0.44 3.08
CA ALA A 125 -1.23 0.21 1.82
C ALA A 125 -2.00 1.52 1.62
N GLY A 126 -3.31 1.52 1.90
CA GLY A 126 -4.13 2.72 1.85
C GLY A 126 -3.68 3.80 2.83
N ALA A 127 -3.22 3.44 4.04
CA ALA A 127 -2.67 4.39 5.00
C ALA A 127 -1.37 5.03 4.50
N LEU A 128 -0.46 4.23 3.93
CA LEU A 128 0.80 4.70 3.34
C LEU A 128 0.53 5.64 2.16
N GLU A 129 -0.33 5.24 1.21
CA GLU A 129 -0.68 6.07 0.05
C GLU A 129 -1.34 7.38 0.46
N ARG A 130 -2.32 7.35 1.38
CA ARG A 130 -2.97 8.57 1.84
C ARG A 130 -2.02 9.50 2.59
N SER A 131 -1.06 8.94 3.32
CA SER A 131 -0.01 9.73 3.97
C SER A 131 0.90 10.38 2.93
N ALA A 132 1.28 9.63 1.88
CA ALA A 132 2.11 10.16 0.80
C ALA A 132 1.38 11.28 0.03
N LEU A 133 0.12 11.08 -0.32
CA LEU A 133 -0.71 12.10 -0.98
C LEU A 133 -0.82 13.37 -0.13
N HIS A 134 -1.05 13.23 1.18
CA HIS A 134 -1.07 14.37 2.10
C HIS A 134 0.23 15.16 2.05
N TRP A 135 1.38 14.49 2.15
CA TRP A 135 2.69 15.15 2.11
C TRP A 135 3.03 15.76 0.74
N ASN A 136 2.56 15.15 -0.35
CA ASN A 136 2.69 15.72 -1.69
C ASN A 136 1.89 17.04 -1.85
N GLU A 137 0.80 17.20 -1.11
CA GLU A 137 -0.07 18.38 -1.15
C GLU A 137 0.33 19.48 -0.15
N ILE A 138 1.15 19.18 0.86
CA ILE A 138 1.59 20.18 1.83
C ILE A 138 2.43 21.26 1.14
N SER A 139 2.02 22.52 1.35
CA SER A 139 2.80 23.67 0.92
C SER A 139 4.01 23.84 1.84
N MET A 140 5.19 23.50 1.30
CA MET A 140 6.48 23.68 1.96
C MET A 140 7.20 24.91 1.38
N PRO A 141 8.05 25.60 2.17
CA PRO A 141 8.96 26.61 1.63
C PRO A 141 9.82 26.02 0.49
N PRO A 142 10.21 26.80 -0.54
CA PRO A 142 10.94 26.29 -1.71
C PRO A 142 12.20 25.48 -1.36
N GLY A 143 12.91 25.83 -0.28
CA GLY A 143 14.11 25.11 0.18
C GLY A 143 13.86 23.84 0.99
N ALA A 144 12.60 23.53 1.33
CA ALA A 144 12.23 22.40 2.19
C ALA A 144 11.35 21.37 1.47
N LYS A 145 10.91 21.62 0.23
CA LYS A 145 10.04 20.71 -0.54
C LYS A 145 10.65 19.32 -0.73
N TRP A 146 11.97 19.24 -0.87
CA TRP A 146 12.68 17.96 -1.03
C TRP A 146 12.47 17.00 0.16
N VAL A 147 12.18 17.51 1.37
CA VAL A 147 11.87 16.68 2.54
C VAL A 147 10.55 15.94 2.33
N ALA A 148 9.53 16.66 1.83
CA ALA A 148 8.24 16.06 1.49
C ALA A 148 8.37 15.05 0.34
N ASP A 149 9.16 15.37 -0.70
CA ASP A 149 9.43 14.43 -1.80
C ASP A 149 10.13 13.16 -1.27
N GLY A 150 11.05 13.30 -0.32
CA GLY A 150 11.70 12.20 0.38
C GLY A 150 10.71 11.31 1.14
N PHE A 151 9.78 11.90 1.90
CA PHE A 151 8.72 11.15 2.58
C PHE A 151 7.83 10.40 1.59
N VAL A 152 7.41 11.04 0.50
CA VAL A 152 6.59 10.41 -0.55
C VAL A 152 7.32 9.21 -1.14
N GLY A 153 8.61 9.37 -1.48
CA GLY A 153 9.44 8.29 -1.99
C GLY A 153 9.53 7.10 -1.02
N VAL A 154 9.81 7.37 0.26
CA VAL A 154 9.89 6.32 1.28
C VAL A 154 8.57 5.60 1.48
N LEU A 155 7.44 6.32 1.56
CA LEU A 155 6.13 5.72 1.79
C LEU A 155 5.70 4.82 0.62
N PHE A 156 5.98 5.21 -0.63
CA PHE A 156 5.73 4.35 -1.78
C PHE A 156 6.66 3.13 -1.80
N ASP A 157 7.94 3.30 -1.47
CA ASP A 157 8.87 2.18 -1.42
C ASP A 157 8.45 1.16 -0.35
N VAL A 158 8.12 1.59 0.87
CA VAL A 158 7.60 0.72 1.95
C VAL A 158 6.34 -0.03 1.50
N LYS A 159 5.42 0.65 0.79
CA LYS A 159 4.21 0.02 0.25
C LYS A 159 4.54 -1.07 -0.78
N ASP A 160 5.41 -0.77 -1.73
CA ASP A 160 5.78 -1.69 -2.80
C ASP A 160 6.59 -2.88 -2.25
N GLU A 161 7.46 -2.64 -1.26
CA GLU A 161 8.14 -3.67 -0.52
C GLU A 161 7.17 -4.58 0.22
N TYR A 162 6.15 -4.02 0.88
CA TYR A 162 5.13 -4.80 1.57
C TYR A 162 4.33 -5.68 0.60
N LYS A 163 3.95 -5.14 -0.56
CA LYS A 163 3.30 -5.91 -1.62
C LYS A 163 4.19 -7.07 -2.08
N ARG A 164 5.47 -6.79 -2.38
CA ARG A 164 6.40 -7.75 -2.96
C ARG A 164 6.85 -8.83 -1.99
N ARG A 165 7.15 -8.48 -0.74
CA ARG A 165 7.77 -9.40 0.23
C ARG A 165 6.76 -10.20 1.03
N VAL A 166 5.62 -9.60 1.37
CA VAL A 166 4.64 -10.20 2.27
C VAL A 166 3.39 -10.60 1.50
N ASN A 167 2.76 -9.65 0.83
CA ASN A 167 1.45 -9.91 0.23
C ASN A 167 1.53 -10.85 -0.98
N ALA A 168 2.61 -10.84 -1.78
CA ALA A 168 2.79 -11.79 -2.88
C ALA A 168 2.81 -13.25 -2.38
N ALA A 169 3.55 -13.53 -1.30
CA ALA A 169 3.59 -14.86 -0.69
C ALA A 169 2.23 -15.26 -0.09
N TYR A 170 1.49 -14.31 0.48
CA TYR A 170 0.13 -14.54 0.97
C TYR A 170 -0.86 -14.82 -0.17
N GLU A 171 -0.83 -14.05 -1.27
CA GLU A 171 -1.66 -14.26 -2.46
C GLU A 171 -1.39 -15.64 -3.06
N ALA A 172 -0.12 -16.01 -3.17
CA ALA A 172 0.31 -17.34 -3.58
C ALA A 172 -0.33 -18.46 -2.75
N PHE A 173 -0.29 -18.31 -1.43
CA PHE A 173 -0.93 -19.24 -0.50
C PHE A 173 -2.46 -19.31 -0.70
N GLN A 174 -3.12 -18.17 -0.88
CA GLN A 174 -4.58 -18.13 -1.08
C GLN A 174 -5.01 -18.75 -2.42
N ILE A 175 -4.24 -18.52 -3.50
CA ILE A 175 -4.47 -19.15 -4.81
C ILE A 175 -4.39 -20.67 -4.71
N ARG A 176 -3.40 -21.20 -3.98
CA ARG A 176 -3.30 -22.66 -3.75
C ARG A 176 -4.48 -23.21 -2.97
N LYS A 177 -4.92 -22.48 -1.96
CA LYS A 177 -6.02 -22.90 -1.07
C LYS A 177 -7.39 -22.84 -1.76
N SER A 178 -7.62 -21.82 -2.59
CA SER A 178 -8.96 -21.47 -3.07
C SER A 178 -9.11 -21.53 -4.59
N GLY A 179 -8.01 -21.77 -5.32
CA GLY A 179 -7.93 -21.59 -6.76
C GLY A 179 -7.63 -20.14 -7.14
N ASP A 180 -7.12 -19.96 -8.37
CA ASP A 180 -6.96 -18.65 -8.98
C ASP A 180 -8.31 -18.19 -9.57
N VAL A 181 -8.60 -16.90 -9.48
CA VAL A 181 -9.82 -16.29 -10.04
C VAL A 181 -9.62 -15.78 -11.47
N TYR A 182 -8.36 -15.66 -11.93
CA TYR A 182 -8.07 -15.18 -13.28
C TYR A 182 -8.26 -16.28 -14.32
N THR A 183 -9.11 -16.01 -15.31
CA THR A 183 -9.37 -16.88 -16.48
C THR A 183 -8.57 -16.46 -17.72
N THR A 184 -7.54 -15.64 -17.53
CA THR A 184 -6.76 -15.05 -18.62
C THR A 184 -5.89 -16.08 -19.35
N PRO A 185 -5.54 -15.87 -20.63
CA PRO A 185 -4.67 -16.77 -21.39
C PRO A 185 -3.28 -16.91 -20.78
N TYR A 186 -2.83 -15.93 -20.00
CA TYR A 186 -1.60 -15.99 -19.23
C TYR A 186 -1.98 -16.01 -17.76
N LYS A 187 -1.43 -16.95 -17.00
CA LYS A 187 -1.59 -17.02 -15.55
C LYS A 187 -0.25 -17.26 -14.89
N THR A 188 -0.11 -16.74 -13.67
CA THR A 188 1.06 -17.03 -12.84
C THR A 188 0.77 -18.31 -12.06
N GLU A 189 1.67 -19.28 -12.14
CA GLU A 189 1.62 -20.48 -11.32
C GLU A 189 2.80 -20.49 -10.35
N LEU A 190 2.54 -20.86 -9.09
CA LEU A 190 3.58 -21.02 -8.09
C LEU A 190 4.08 -22.46 -8.04
N VAL A 191 5.32 -22.64 -8.45
CA VAL A 191 6.02 -23.91 -8.39
C VAL A 191 6.88 -23.94 -7.14
N GLU A 192 6.83 -25.05 -6.42
CA GLU A 192 7.67 -25.31 -5.25
C GLU A 192 8.99 -25.92 -5.69
N ASN A 193 10.09 -25.41 -5.15
CA ASN A 193 11.44 -25.91 -5.39
C ASN A 193 12.19 -26.05 -4.06
N LYS A 194 13.40 -26.61 -4.09
CA LYS A 194 14.21 -26.87 -2.89
C LYS A 194 14.54 -25.61 -2.05
N GLY A 195 14.36 -24.41 -2.61
CA GLY A 195 14.65 -23.13 -1.96
C GLY A 195 13.42 -22.28 -1.64
N GLY A 196 12.20 -22.79 -1.85
CA GLY A 196 10.95 -22.06 -1.63
C GLY A 196 10.03 -22.08 -2.85
N PHE A 197 9.42 -20.94 -3.15
CA PHE A 197 8.44 -20.81 -4.24
C PHE A 197 8.96 -19.92 -5.35
N GLN A 198 8.66 -20.31 -6.59
CA GLN A 198 8.94 -19.53 -7.78
C GLN A 198 7.65 -19.33 -8.58
N GLU A 199 7.37 -18.08 -8.94
CA GLU A 199 6.33 -17.75 -9.91
C GLU A 199 6.83 -18.06 -11.32
N ILE A 200 6.05 -18.85 -12.06
CA ILE A 200 6.25 -19.07 -13.49
C ILE A 200 5.02 -18.59 -14.25
N MET A 201 5.24 -17.89 -15.37
CA MET A 201 4.16 -17.53 -16.28
C MET A 201 3.80 -18.75 -17.12
N LYS A 202 2.53 -19.18 -17.07
CA LYS A 202 1.99 -20.19 -17.98
C LYS A 202 1.03 -19.54 -18.96
N GLN A 203 1.12 -19.97 -20.21
CA GLN A 203 0.10 -19.68 -21.21
C GLN A 203 -0.88 -20.86 -21.23
N ASN A 204 -2.16 -20.60 -20.94
CA ASN A 204 -3.23 -21.55 -21.20
C ASN A 204 -3.19 -21.84 -22.71
N LYS A 205 -2.93 -23.10 -23.08
CA LYS A 205 -3.11 -23.52 -24.46
C LYS A 205 -4.55 -23.16 -24.83
N LYS A 206 -4.74 -22.41 -25.92
CA LYS A 206 -6.07 -22.30 -26.54
C LYS A 206 -6.54 -23.73 -26.68
N GLU A 207 -7.67 -24.07 -26.07
CA GLU A 207 -8.42 -25.25 -26.50
C GLU A 207 -8.64 -25.02 -27.99
N GLU A 208 -7.89 -25.75 -28.82
CA GLU A 208 -8.22 -25.86 -30.23
C GLU A 208 -9.62 -26.45 -30.22
N THR A 209 -10.62 -25.59 -30.43
CA THR A 209 -11.94 -26.03 -30.78
C THR A 209 -11.72 -26.82 -32.05
N VAL A 210 -11.67 -28.16 -31.92
CA VAL A 210 -11.73 -29.06 -33.06
C VAL A 210 -13.14 -28.86 -33.60
N ILE A 211 -13.29 -27.85 -34.46
CA ILE A 211 -14.45 -27.72 -35.31
C ILE A 211 -14.32 -28.94 -36.22
N ASP A 212 -15.04 -29.99 -35.86
CA ASP A 212 -15.14 -31.19 -36.67
C ASP A 212 -15.75 -30.76 -38.01
N ALA A 213 -14.90 -30.54 -39.01
CA ALA A 213 -15.26 -30.03 -40.33
C ALA A 213 -16.11 -31.04 -41.14
N LYS A 214 -16.62 -32.09 -40.50
CA LYS A 214 -17.50 -33.11 -41.07
C LYS A 214 -18.92 -33.00 -40.53
N LYS A 215 -19.55 -31.85 -40.74
CA LYS A 215 -21.01 -31.72 -40.85
C LYS A 215 -21.33 -30.34 -41.42
N THR A 216 -21.15 -30.19 -42.73
CA THR A 216 -21.97 -29.27 -43.52
C THR A 216 -23.35 -29.89 -43.65
N PRO A 217 -24.42 -29.32 -43.05
CA PRO A 217 -25.75 -29.54 -43.57
C PRO A 217 -25.87 -28.66 -44.80
N GLU A 218 -25.79 -29.28 -45.98
CA GLU A 218 -26.39 -28.67 -47.16
C GLU A 218 -27.86 -28.43 -46.85
N GLY A 219 -28.25 -27.17 -46.69
CA GLY A 219 -29.67 -26.86 -46.64
C GLY A 219 -30.03 -25.61 -45.86
N LEU A 220 -30.47 -24.62 -46.64
CA LEU A 220 -31.59 -23.73 -46.37
C LEU A 220 -31.33 -22.38 -45.65
N ILE A 221 -31.42 -21.34 -46.49
CA ILE A 221 -32.45 -20.28 -46.43
C ILE A 221 -32.09 -18.93 -45.80
N ARG A 222 -32.02 -17.96 -46.73
CA ARG A 222 -32.49 -16.55 -46.74
C ARG A 222 -31.95 -15.57 -45.70
N ALA A 223 -31.25 -14.58 -46.25
CA ALA A 223 -31.01 -13.28 -45.65
C ALA A 223 -32.34 -12.56 -45.32
N PRO A 224 -32.49 -11.99 -44.11
CA PRO A 224 -33.49 -10.99 -43.83
C PRO A 224 -33.01 -9.60 -44.27
N ASP A 225 -33.94 -8.92 -44.91
CA ASP A 225 -33.93 -7.56 -45.41
C ASP A 225 -33.41 -6.53 -44.40
N SER A 226 -32.41 -5.74 -44.80
CA SER A 226 -31.97 -4.56 -44.08
C SER A 226 -32.89 -3.39 -44.40
N SER A 227 -33.98 -3.24 -43.65
CA SER A 227 -34.75 -1.99 -43.67
C SER A 227 -35.18 -1.58 -42.25
N LYS A 228 -34.88 -0.31 -41.95
CA LYS A 228 -35.45 0.54 -40.89
C LYS A 228 -35.01 0.25 -39.45
N ASN A 229 -34.06 1.05 -38.97
CA ASN A 229 -34.28 1.80 -37.72
C ASN A 229 -33.34 3.00 -37.62
N THR A 230 -33.84 4.18 -37.99
CA THR A 230 -33.27 5.47 -37.62
C THR A 230 -34.12 6.01 -36.49
N ASP A 231 -33.72 5.76 -35.24
CA ASP A 231 -34.32 6.40 -34.08
C ASP A 231 -33.41 7.49 -33.51
N ASN A 232 -34.05 8.65 -33.40
CA ASN A 232 -33.58 9.94 -32.93
C ASN A 232 -32.96 9.90 -31.52
N LEU A 233 -31.71 10.33 -31.39
CA LEU A 233 -31.14 10.78 -30.12
C LEU A 233 -31.30 12.30 -30.02
N ASN A 234 -32.34 12.69 -29.28
CA ASN A 234 -32.66 14.07 -28.93
C ASN A 234 -31.93 14.40 -27.61
N THR A 235 -30.78 15.07 -27.70
CA THR A 235 -30.02 15.53 -26.51
C THR A 235 -30.52 16.91 -26.09
N SER A 236 -31.23 16.97 -24.96
CA SER A 236 -31.59 18.21 -24.29
C SER A 236 -30.38 18.80 -23.57
N SER A 237 -30.02 20.02 -23.94
CA SER A 237 -28.99 20.83 -23.30
C SER A 237 -29.58 21.55 -22.08
N SER A 238 -29.11 21.17 -20.89
CA SER A 238 -29.39 21.88 -19.65
C SER A 238 -28.46 23.09 -19.51
N LYS A 239 -29.07 24.28 -19.37
CA LYS A 239 -28.40 25.55 -19.05
C LYS A 239 -27.89 25.56 -17.59
N PRO A 240 -26.71 26.13 -17.30
CA PRO A 240 -26.33 26.48 -15.94
C PRO A 240 -26.92 27.85 -15.54
N GLY A 241 -27.61 27.88 -14.39
CA GLY A 241 -28.07 29.10 -13.74
C GLY A 241 -26.94 29.75 -12.94
N LEU A 242 -26.59 31.00 -13.28
CA LEU A 242 -25.82 31.90 -12.41
C LEU A 242 -26.70 32.35 -11.23
N SER A 243 -26.29 32.05 -10.00
CA SER A 243 -26.73 32.79 -8.82
C SER A 243 -25.65 33.82 -8.42
N LYS A 244 -26.07 35.08 -8.34
CA LYS A 244 -25.34 36.16 -7.68
C LYS A 244 -25.67 36.09 -6.20
N SER A 245 -24.68 36.07 -5.32
CA SER A 245 -24.85 36.51 -3.93
C SER A 245 -23.94 37.71 -3.69
N LYS A 246 -24.57 38.86 -3.47
CA LYS A 246 -23.99 39.99 -2.73
C LYS A 246 -24.22 39.71 -1.24
N GLY A 247 -23.20 39.97 -0.43
CA GLY A 247 -23.18 39.93 1.02
C GLY A 247 -21.77 40.22 1.46
#